data_AF-A0A1X0DB33-F1
#
_entry.id   AF-A0A1X0DB33-F1
#
_cell.length_a   1.000
_cell.length_b   1.000
_cell.length_c   1.000
_cell.angle_alpha   90.00
_cell.angle_beta   90.00
_cell.angle_gamma   90.00
#
_symmetry.space_group_name_H-M   'P 1'
#
loop_
_entity.id
_entity.type
_entity.pdbx_description
1 polymer ?
#
loop_
_entity_poly.entity_id
_entity_poly.type
_entity_poly.pdbx_seq_one_letter_code
_entity_poly.pdbx_strand_id
1 'polypeptide(L)'
;MPAAGPEGQGDPLNRGTQSPLYRSIVVQHEWTTSVDEVLSFDTDSLLTNIAAAADEMGGQLVSAAAEHIGEICKQTGSVIDATGRDFYDVIIEAAEQMELAFDDDGALQNSILLHPDDAPKTPPTPEQEEKLATIVSRKRDEWNAARRRRELP
;
A
#
# COMPACT_ATOMS: atom_id res chain seq x y z
N MET A 1 30.77 -46.73 10.64
CA MET A 1 30.39 -45.55 11.45
C MET A 1 30.78 -44.30 10.67
N PRO A 2 29.84 -43.63 9.99
CA PRO A 2 30.11 -42.34 9.36
C PRO A 2 29.89 -41.20 10.36
N ALA A 3 30.82 -40.24 10.34
CA ALA A 3 30.85 -39.06 11.19
C ALA A 3 29.72 -38.08 10.83
N ALA A 4 29.09 -37.51 11.86
CA ALA A 4 28.13 -36.43 11.73
C ALA A 4 28.82 -35.16 11.21
N GLY A 5 28.30 -34.62 10.10
CA GLY A 5 28.69 -33.30 9.60
C GLY A 5 28.12 -32.19 10.50
N PRO A 6 28.73 -30.99 10.48
CA PRO A 6 28.34 -29.90 11.37
C PRO A 6 26.95 -29.40 10.99
N GLU A 7 26.07 -29.35 11.99
CA GLU A 7 24.73 -28.80 11.90
C GLU A 7 24.80 -27.36 11.40
N GLY A 8 24.15 -27.12 10.27
CA GLY A 8 24.11 -25.83 9.59
C GLY A 8 23.59 -24.74 10.51
N GLN A 9 24.49 -23.82 10.83
CA GLN A 9 24.21 -22.54 11.46
C GLN A 9 23.26 -21.77 10.52
N GLY A 10 21.97 -21.81 10.84
CA GLY A 10 20.94 -21.13 10.06
C GLY A 10 21.23 -19.63 9.98
N ASP A 11 21.29 -19.12 8.74
CA ASP A 11 21.43 -17.70 8.45
C ASP A 11 20.33 -16.91 9.19
N PRO A 12 20.69 -15.97 10.09
CA PRO A 12 19.73 -15.17 10.84
C PRO A 12 18.82 -14.31 9.95
N LEU A 13 19.16 -14.12 8.66
CA LEU A 13 18.33 -13.40 7.69
C LEU A 13 17.15 -14.23 7.15
N ASN A 14 17.12 -15.55 7.35
CA ASN A 14 16.16 -16.45 6.69
C ASN A 14 14.90 -16.77 7.52
N ARG A 15 14.66 -16.06 8.64
CA ARG A 15 13.47 -16.31 9.48
C ARG A 15 12.22 -15.53 9.04
N GLY A 16 12.39 -14.44 8.27
CA GLY A 16 11.27 -13.60 7.78
C GLY A 16 10.75 -13.96 6.38
N THR A 17 11.49 -14.80 5.65
CA THR A 17 11.23 -15.23 4.26
C THR A 17 10.29 -16.44 4.15
N GLN A 18 9.81 -16.98 5.27
CA GLN A 18 9.00 -18.21 5.31
C GLN A 18 7.49 -17.97 5.18
N SER A 19 7.05 -16.71 5.11
CA SER A 19 5.64 -16.43 4.84
C SER A 19 5.33 -16.74 3.36
N PRO A 20 4.23 -17.47 3.05
CA PRO A 20 3.80 -17.63 1.66
C PRO A 20 3.46 -16.29 0.98
N LEU A 21 3.30 -15.23 1.77
CA LEU A 21 3.04 -13.87 1.32
C LEU A 21 4.33 -13.07 1.06
N TYR A 22 5.50 -13.58 1.46
CA TYR A 22 6.77 -12.87 1.20
C TYR A 22 7.15 -12.95 -0.29
N ARG A 23 7.51 -11.80 -0.86
CA ARG A 23 8.05 -11.68 -2.22
C ARG A 23 9.26 -10.75 -2.22
N SER A 24 10.34 -11.19 -2.86
CA SER A 24 11.49 -10.33 -3.17
C SER A 24 11.21 -9.59 -4.47
N ILE A 25 11.30 -8.27 -4.45
CA ILE A 25 11.28 -7.43 -5.65
C ILE A 25 12.73 -7.08 -5.97
N VAL A 26 13.20 -7.46 -7.16
CA VAL A 26 14.52 -7.07 -7.66
C VAL A 26 14.33 -5.93 -8.64
N VAL A 27 14.91 -4.77 -8.34
CA VAL A 27 14.89 -3.61 -9.23
C VAL A 27 16.26 -3.49 -9.90
N GLN A 28 16.28 -3.47 -11.22
CA GLN A 28 17.48 -3.25 -12.03
C GLN A 28 17.21 -2.11 -13.00
N HIS A 29 18.09 -1.11 -13.00
CA HIS A 29 18.05 0.00 -13.94
C HIS A 29 19.36 0.03 -14.72
N GLU A 30 19.26 0.07 -16.05
CA GLU A 30 20.39 0.21 -16.96
C GLU A 30 20.20 1.51 -17.74
N TRP A 31 21.24 2.34 -17.78
CA TRP A 31 21.22 3.58 -18.52
C TRP A 31 22.48 3.75 -19.37
N THR A 32 22.47 4.75 -20.25
CA THR A 32 23.62 5.12 -21.07
C THR A 32 23.78 6.64 -21.07
N THR A 33 25.01 7.13 -20.92
CA THR A 33 25.38 8.56 -21.00
C THR A 33 26.46 8.76 -22.05
N SER A 34 26.61 9.98 -22.56
CA SER A 34 27.65 10.30 -23.54
C SER A 34 29.03 10.45 -22.87
N VAL A 35 30.09 10.07 -23.58
CA VAL A 35 31.46 10.27 -23.09
C VAL A 35 31.77 11.76 -22.91
N ASP A 36 31.19 12.61 -23.77
CA ASP A 36 31.38 14.06 -23.72
C ASP A 36 30.77 14.69 -22.45
N GLU A 37 29.58 14.24 -22.00
CA GLU A 37 28.98 14.65 -20.72
C GLU A 37 29.89 14.31 -19.52
N VAL A 38 30.55 13.16 -19.56
CA VAL A 38 31.49 12.73 -18.50
C VAL A 38 32.75 13.59 -18.53
N LEU A 39 33.30 13.85 -19.72
CA LEU A 39 34.53 14.64 -19.88
C LEU A 39 34.30 16.13 -19.60
N SER A 40 33.11 16.65 -19.88
CA SER A 40 32.74 18.05 -19.62
C SER A 40 32.31 18.31 -18.18
N PHE A 41 32.16 17.24 -17.36
CA PHE A 41 31.63 17.34 -16.01
C PHE A 41 30.23 18.00 -15.97
N ASP A 42 29.37 17.64 -16.93
CA ASP A 42 27.99 18.14 -16.97
C ASP A 42 27.16 17.51 -15.83
N THR A 43 27.17 18.19 -14.69
CA THR A 43 26.44 17.77 -13.49
C THR A 43 24.93 17.88 -13.66
N ASP A 44 24.43 18.78 -14.50
CA ASP A 44 23.01 19.03 -14.66
C ASP A 44 22.34 17.88 -15.43
N SER A 45 23.00 17.43 -16.51
CA SER A 45 22.58 16.24 -17.25
C SER A 45 22.62 14.98 -16.37
N LEU A 46 23.68 14.81 -15.56
CA LEU A 46 23.77 13.70 -14.61
C LEU A 46 22.63 13.71 -13.59
N LEU A 47 22.36 14.86 -12.94
CA LEU A 47 21.30 14.99 -11.94
C LEU A 47 19.91 14.74 -12.55
N THR A 48 19.68 15.22 -13.77
CA THR A 48 18.43 14.98 -14.52
C THR A 48 18.20 13.49 -14.76
N ASN A 49 19.24 12.78 -15.19
CA ASN A 49 19.16 11.35 -15.42
C ASN A 49 18.91 10.58 -14.11
N ILE A 50 19.56 10.97 -13.00
CA ILE A 50 19.33 10.34 -11.69
C ILE A 50 17.88 10.53 -11.24
N ALA A 51 17.34 11.75 -11.40
CA ALA A 51 15.95 12.03 -11.05
C ALA A 51 14.98 11.19 -11.90
N ALA A 52 15.21 11.09 -13.21
CA ALA A 52 14.40 10.26 -14.10
C ALA A 52 14.45 8.77 -13.72
N ALA A 53 15.64 8.25 -13.38
CA ALA A 53 15.81 6.88 -12.91
C ALA A 53 15.06 6.63 -11.59
N ALA A 54 15.11 7.60 -10.66
CA ALA A 54 14.39 7.51 -9.39
C ALA A 54 12.87 7.48 -9.59
N ASP A 55 12.33 8.31 -10.50
CA ASP A 55 10.90 8.32 -10.83
C ASP A 55 10.46 7.00 -11.46
N GLU A 56 11.25 6.45 -12.39
CA GLU A 56 10.95 5.16 -13.03
C GLU A 56 10.97 4.00 -12.01
N MET A 57 12.03 3.91 -11.21
CA MET A 57 12.16 2.87 -10.17
C MET A 57 11.06 3.01 -9.11
N GLY A 58 10.73 4.25 -8.72
CA GLY A 58 9.64 4.55 -7.80
C GLY A 58 8.30 4.05 -8.34
N GLY A 59 8.01 4.33 -9.61
CA GLY A 59 6.82 3.82 -10.29
C GLY A 59 6.73 2.29 -10.27
N GLN A 60 7.81 1.60 -10.63
CA GLN A 60 7.88 0.14 -10.62
C GLN A 60 7.61 -0.44 -9.22
N LEU A 61 8.16 0.18 -8.17
CA LEU A 61 7.95 -0.27 -6.79
C LEU A 61 6.49 -0.10 -6.34
N VAL A 62 5.87 1.03 -6.64
CA VAL A 62 4.45 1.26 -6.28
C VAL A 62 3.55 0.29 -7.03
N SER A 63 3.78 0.07 -8.32
CA SER A 63 3.03 -0.90 -9.12
C SER A 63 3.16 -2.31 -8.56
N ALA A 64 4.38 -2.77 -8.27
CA ALA A 64 4.62 -4.09 -7.69
C ALA A 64 3.97 -4.25 -6.31
N ALA A 65 4.02 -3.21 -5.47
CA ALA A 65 3.35 -3.22 -4.17
C ALA A 65 1.82 -3.30 -4.31
N ALA A 66 1.22 -2.51 -5.21
CA ALA A 66 -0.21 -2.52 -5.46
C ALA A 66 -0.69 -3.86 -6.04
N GLU A 67 0.04 -4.44 -6.99
CA GLU A 67 -0.23 -5.78 -7.53
C GLU A 67 -0.19 -6.83 -6.43
N HIS A 68 0.85 -6.81 -5.60
CA HIS A 68 0.98 -7.77 -4.51
C HIS A 68 -0.14 -7.66 -3.47
N ILE A 69 -0.50 -6.43 -3.07
CA ILE A 69 -1.66 -6.20 -2.20
C ILE A 69 -2.93 -6.74 -2.87
N GLY A 70 -3.12 -6.47 -4.15
CA GLY A 70 -4.27 -6.96 -4.93
C GLY A 70 -4.35 -8.47 -4.99
N GLU A 71 -3.23 -9.17 -5.17
CA GLU A 71 -3.17 -10.64 -5.12
C GLU A 71 -3.58 -11.18 -3.74
N ILE A 72 -3.07 -10.59 -2.66
CA ILE A 72 -3.44 -10.98 -1.30
C ILE A 72 -4.93 -10.77 -1.08
N CYS A 73 -5.48 -9.60 -1.44
CA CYS A 73 -6.90 -9.32 -1.30
C CYS A 73 -7.76 -10.32 -2.07
N LYS A 74 -7.37 -10.70 -3.29
CA LYS A 74 -8.07 -11.74 -4.08
C LYS A 74 -8.03 -13.10 -3.38
N GLN A 75 -6.89 -13.48 -2.80
CA GLN A 75 -6.74 -14.75 -2.09
C GLN A 75 -7.52 -14.79 -0.78
N THR A 76 -7.61 -13.68 -0.05
CA THR A 76 -8.35 -13.59 1.23
C THR A 76 -9.84 -13.31 1.04
N GLY A 77 -10.30 -13.08 -0.19
CA GLY A 77 -11.68 -12.69 -0.48
C GLY A 77 -12.03 -11.26 -0.05
N SER A 78 -11.02 -10.41 0.14
CA SER A 78 -11.17 -8.99 0.51
C SER A 78 -11.32 -8.09 -0.72
N VAL A 79 -12.13 -8.52 -1.69
CA VAL A 79 -12.38 -7.81 -2.96
C VAL A 79 -13.87 -7.48 -3.06
N ILE A 80 -14.17 -6.22 -3.36
CA ILE A 80 -15.53 -5.75 -3.65
C ILE A 80 -15.61 -5.52 -5.17
N ASP A 81 -16.60 -6.12 -5.83
CA ASP A 81 -16.86 -5.84 -7.24
C ASP A 81 -17.57 -4.50 -7.38
N ALA A 82 -16.88 -3.56 -8.04
CA ALA A 82 -17.33 -2.21 -8.30
C ALA A 82 -17.85 -2.01 -9.73
N THR A 83 -17.86 -3.06 -10.56
CA THR A 83 -18.15 -2.95 -12.01
C THR A 83 -19.56 -2.41 -12.25
N GLY A 84 -19.66 -1.23 -12.88
CA GLY A 84 -20.95 -0.60 -13.21
C GLY A 84 -21.71 -0.01 -12.01
N ARG A 85 -21.06 0.13 -10.86
CA ARG A 85 -21.65 0.69 -9.63
C ARG A 85 -21.15 2.11 -9.40
N ASP A 86 -21.88 2.86 -8.57
CA ASP A 86 -21.45 4.19 -8.14
C ASP A 86 -20.25 4.07 -7.17
N PHE A 87 -19.25 4.94 -7.38
CA PHE A 87 -18.01 4.94 -6.59
C PHE A 87 -18.26 5.12 -5.09
N TYR A 88 -19.18 6.01 -4.71
CA TYR A 88 -19.45 6.28 -3.30
C TYR A 88 -20.21 5.15 -2.64
N ASP A 89 -21.11 4.46 -3.35
CA ASP A 89 -21.76 3.26 -2.83
C ASP A 89 -20.76 2.14 -2.53
N VAL A 90 -19.76 1.98 -3.40
CA VAL A 90 -18.67 1.02 -3.18
C VAL A 90 -17.80 1.43 -1.99
N ILE A 91 -17.49 2.72 -1.84
CA ILE A 91 -16.76 3.21 -0.65
C ILE A 91 -17.56 2.99 0.62
N ILE A 92 -18.87 3.24 0.61
CA ILE A 92 -19.75 3.03 1.77
C ILE A 92 -19.74 1.55 2.17
N GLU A 93 -19.86 0.64 1.20
CA GLU A 93 -19.74 -0.80 1.44
C GLU A 93 -18.37 -1.18 2.00
N ALA A 94 -17.30 -0.66 1.40
CA ALA A 94 -15.93 -0.90 1.85
C ALA A 94 -15.71 -0.39 3.27
N ALA A 95 -16.19 0.82 3.57
CA ALA A 95 -16.11 1.44 4.89
C ALA A 95 -16.91 0.67 5.94
N GLU A 96 -18.00 -0.01 5.56
CA GLU A 96 -18.77 -0.88 6.45
C GLU A 96 -18.03 -2.20 6.74
N GLN A 97 -17.35 -2.77 5.74
CA GLN A 97 -16.66 -4.06 5.87
C GLN A 97 -15.26 -3.95 6.51
N MET A 98 -14.52 -2.86 6.27
CA MET A 98 -13.14 -2.71 6.75
C MET A 98 -13.06 -2.09 8.15
N GLU A 99 -12.04 -2.41 8.93
CA GLU A 99 -11.73 -1.63 10.13
C GLU A 99 -11.19 -0.25 9.74
N LEU A 100 -11.79 0.82 10.28
CA LEU A 100 -11.34 2.19 10.05
C LEU A 100 -10.31 2.56 11.10
N ALA A 101 -9.21 3.15 10.65
CA ALA A 101 -8.17 3.65 11.53
C ALA A 101 -8.44 5.12 11.87
N PHE A 102 -8.33 5.43 13.15
CA PHE A 102 -8.48 6.78 13.68
C PHE A 102 -7.21 7.19 14.42
N ASP A 103 -6.83 8.46 14.30
CA ASP A 103 -5.78 9.06 15.12
C ASP A 103 -6.28 9.46 16.52
N ASP A 104 -5.40 10.07 17.33
CA ASP A 104 -5.74 10.49 18.70
C ASP A 104 -6.82 11.58 18.76
N ASP A 105 -6.97 12.37 17.69
CA ASP A 105 -8.03 13.38 17.55
C ASP A 105 -9.33 12.79 16.98
N GLY A 106 -9.32 11.49 16.64
CA GLY A 106 -10.44 10.77 16.06
C GLY A 106 -10.62 11.01 14.56
N ALA A 107 -9.67 11.64 13.87
CA ALA A 107 -9.72 11.81 12.42
C ALA A 107 -9.38 10.49 11.70
N LEU A 108 -10.02 10.27 10.54
CA LEU A 108 -9.77 9.09 9.72
C LEU A 108 -8.38 9.14 9.11
N GLN A 109 -7.63 8.04 9.22
CA GLN A 109 -6.28 7.89 8.69
C GLN A 109 -6.22 6.96 7.47
N ASN A 110 -7.37 6.51 6.97
CA ASN A 110 -7.46 5.65 5.81
C ASN A 110 -7.12 6.43 4.52
N SER A 111 -6.19 5.91 3.73
CA SER A 111 -5.86 6.43 2.40
C SER A 111 -6.46 5.52 1.33
N ILE A 112 -6.99 6.13 0.26
CA ILE A 112 -7.50 5.41 -0.92
C ILE A 112 -6.51 5.63 -2.05
N LEU A 113 -5.96 4.55 -2.58
CA LEU A 113 -5.17 4.57 -3.82
C LEU A 113 -6.11 4.37 -4.99
N LEU A 114 -6.14 5.34 -5.92
CA LEU A 114 -7.04 5.34 -7.06
C LEU A 114 -6.27 5.74 -8.32
N HIS A 115 -6.54 5.06 -9.44
CA HIS A 115 -6.04 5.50 -10.73
C HIS A 115 -6.74 6.83 -11.11
N PRO A 116 -6.04 7.81 -11.70
CA PRO A 116 -6.63 9.11 -12.04
C PRO A 116 -7.89 9.01 -12.93
N ASP A 117 -7.96 7.98 -13.78
CA ASP A 117 -9.13 7.76 -14.65
C ASP A 117 -10.39 7.29 -13.91
N ASP A 118 -10.20 6.68 -12.73
CA ASP A 118 -11.28 6.13 -11.89
C ASP A 118 -11.75 7.13 -10.83
N ALA A 119 -11.18 8.35 -10.82
CA ALA A 119 -11.59 9.41 -9.91
C ALA A 119 -13.08 9.75 -10.10
N PRO A 120 -13.87 9.87 -9.00
CA PRO A 120 -15.28 10.23 -9.10
C PRO A 120 -15.41 11.60 -9.74
N LYS A 121 -16.13 11.67 -10.86
CA LYS A 121 -16.36 12.91 -11.62
C LYS A 121 -17.49 13.75 -11.02
N THR A 122 -18.31 13.14 -10.18
CA THR A 122 -19.44 13.75 -9.50
C THR A 122 -19.21 13.74 -8.00
N PRO A 123 -19.64 14.77 -7.26
CA PRO A 123 -19.64 14.75 -5.81
C PRO A 123 -20.63 13.69 -5.27
N PRO A 124 -20.49 13.26 -4.01
CA PRO A 124 -21.43 12.34 -3.39
C PRO A 124 -22.81 13.00 -3.26
N THR A 125 -23.86 12.18 -3.31
CA THR A 125 -25.21 12.64 -3.00
C THR A 125 -25.38 12.88 -1.49
N PRO A 126 -26.34 13.73 -1.05
CA PRO A 126 -26.57 13.96 0.38
C PRO A 126 -26.89 12.68 1.16
N GLU A 127 -27.59 11.73 0.54
CA GLU A 127 -27.90 10.44 1.16
C GLU A 127 -26.64 9.58 1.36
N GLN A 128 -25.70 9.61 0.40
CA GLN A 128 -24.43 8.91 0.50
C GLN A 128 -23.53 9.54 1.57
N GLU A 129 -23.49 10.86 1.65
CA GLU A 129 -22.77 11.57 2.72
C GLU A 129 -23.29 11.20 4.11
N GLU A 130 -24.62 11.20 4.29
CA GLU A 130 -25.25 10.84 5.57
C GLU A 130 -24.96 9.38 5.95
N LYS A 131 -25.05 8.45 4.99
CA LYS A 131 -24.70 7.04 5.20
C LYS A 131 -23.24 6.89 5.62
N LEU A 132 -22.31 7.50 4.89
CA LEU A 132 -20.89 7.42 5.20
C LEU A 132 -20.61 8.02 6.58
N ALA A 133 -21.19 9.19 6.89
CA ALA A 133 -21.04 9.84 8.20
C ALA A 133 -21.56 8.96 9.34
N THR A 134 -22.70 8.29 9.14
CA THR A 134 -23.29 7.37 10.13
C THR A 134 -22.35 6.19 10.41
N ILE A 135 -21.79 5.59 9.36
CA ILE A 135 -20.84 4.46 9.47
C ILE A 135 -19.59 4.90 10.21
N VAL A 136 -19.00 6.03 9.82
CA VAL A 136 -17.79 6.57 10.44
C VAL A 136 -18.02 6.89 11.91
N SER A 137 -19.14 7.52 12.26
CA SER A 137 -19.48 7.84 13.66
C SER A 137 -19.59 6.57 14.50
N ARG A 138 -20.30 5.55 14.01
CA ARG A 138 -20.45 4.26 14.69
C ARG A 138 -19.09 3.59 14.93
N LYS A 139 -18.24 3.53 13.90
CA LYS A 139 -16.89 2.94 14.01
C LYS A 139 -15.96 3.72 14.93
N ARG A 140 -16.09 5.05 14.95
CA ARG A 140 -15.37 5.90 15.91
C ARG A 140 -15.77 5.61 17.35
N ASP A 141 -17.07 5.43 17.61
CA ASP A 141 -17.57 5.07 18.95
C ASP A 141 -17.07 3.68 19.39
N GLU A 142 -17.08 2.71 18.48
CA GLU A 142 -16.50 1.37 18.70
C GLU A 142 -15.01 1.44 19.03
N TRP A 143 -14.24 2.21 18.25
CA TRP A 143 -12.80 2.45 18.47
C TRP A 143 -12.54 3.09 19.84
N ASN A 144 -13.29 4.14 20.18
CA ASN A 144 -13.24 4.80 21.49
C ASN A 144 -13.55 3.83 22.64
N ALA A 145 -14.59 3.00 22.49
CA ALA A 145 -14.98 2.02 23.49
C ALA A 145 -13.95 0.90 23.67
N ALA A 146 -13.23 0.52 22.61
CA ALA A 146 -12.12 -0.44 22.70
C ALA A 146 -10.92 0.17 23.46
N ARG A 147 -10.59 1.44 23.22
CA ARG A 147 -9.50 2.14 23.91
C ARG A 147 -9.77 2.32 25.40
N ARG A 148 -10.98 2.74 25.77
CA ARG A 148 -11.42 2.84 27.18
C ARG A 148 -11.32 1.52 27.95
N ARG A 149 -11.50 0.38 27.26
CA ARG A 149 -11.36 -0.96 27.86
C ARG A 149 -9.92 -1.40 28.07
N ARG A 150 -8.97 -0.88 27.29
CA ARG A 150 -7.53 -1.15 27.45
C ARG A 150 -6.86 -0.31 28.54
N GLU A 151 -7.46 0.83 28.91
CA GLU A 151 -6.95 1.74 29.93
C GLU A 151 -7.45 1.43 31.36
N LEU A 152 -8.27 0.39 31.53
CA LEU A 152 -8.71 -0.06 32.86
C LEU A 152 -7.62 -0.97 33.49
N PRO A 153 -7.10 -0.64 34.69
CA PRO A 153 -6.03 -1.41 35.37
C PRO A 153 -6.46 -2.81 35.82
#